data_AF-A0A1Q5RAD7-F1
#
_entry.id   AF-A0A1Q5RAD7-F1
#
_cell.length_a   1.000
_cell.length_b   1.000
_cell.length_c   1.000
_cell.angle_alpha   90.00
_cell.angle_beta   90.00
_cell.angle_gamma   90.00
#
_symmetry.space_group_name_H-M   'P 1'
#
loop_
_entity.id
_entity.type
_entity.pdbx_description
1 polymer ?
#
loop_
_entity_poly.entity_id
_entity_poly.type
_entity_poly.pdbx_seq_one_letter_code
_entity_poly.pdbx_strand_id
1 'polypeptide(L)'
;ENFFVEGMEDAFFEGRPAIQEFQFTKDPDGKFEGVIDVFGDGSLFAISTPGHTAGHVSYLARTPTGPVLLTGDACHTRWGWEHGVEPGSFTFDRDEERKSLLALKALSQRHPKMVVNLGHQP
;
A
#
# COMPACT_ATOMS: atom_id res chain seq x y z
N GLU A 1 -11.22 -1.25 -20.92
CA GLU A 1 -9.79 -0.92 -21.14
C GLU A 1 -9.68 0.31 -22.03
N ASN A 2 -8.58 1.05 -21.90
CA ASN A 2 -8.33 2.28 -22.67
C ASN A 2 -7.58 1.94 -23.96
N PHE A 3 -8.24 2.08 -25.11
CA PHE A 3 -7.66 1.83 -26.45
C PHE A 3 -6.35 2.60 -26.76
N PHE A 4 -6.04 3.64 -25.99
CA PHE A 4 -4.85 4.47 -26.21
C PHE A 4 -3.54 3.80 -25.76
N VAL A 5 -3.59 2.87 -24.81
CA VAL A 5 -2.38 2.24 -24.23
C VAL A 5 -2.21 0.76 -24.60
N GLU A 6 -3.26 0.13 -25.12
CA GLU A 6 -3.33 -1.31 -25.41
C GLU A 6 -2.12 -1.83 -26.21
N GLY A 7 -1.78 -1.21 -27.34
CA GLY A 7 -0.65 -1.64 -28.16
C GLY A 7 0.73 -1.50 -27.50
N MET A 8 0.87 -0.61 -26.50
CA MET A 8 2.10 -0.48 -25.71
C MET A 8 2.17 -1.52 -24.59
N GLU A 9 1.04 -1.81 -23.95
CA GLU A 9 0.93 -2.84 -22.93
C GLU A 9 1.18 -4.23 -23.55
N ASP A 10 0.55 -4.53 -24.68
CA ASP A 10 0.75 -5.79 -25.41
C ASP A 10 2.22 -6.03 -25.76
N ALA A 11 2.89 -5.02 -26.33
CA ALA A 11 4.31 -5.12 -26.67
C ALA A 11 5.21 -5.23 -25.43
N PHE A 12 4.83 -4.62 -24.30
CA PHE A 12 5.59 -4.73 -23.07
C PHE A 12 5.49 -6.13 -22.45
N PHE A 13 4.31 -6.76 -22.51
CA PHE A 13 4.05 -8.07 -21.94
C PHE A 13 4.36 -9.24 -22.90
N GLU A 14 4.60 -8.97 -24.18
CA GLU A 14 4.99 -9.99 -25.15
C GLU A 14 6.18 -10.84 -24.67
N GLY A 15 6.01 -12.16 -24.68
CA GLY A 15 7.03 -13.12 -24.23
C GLY A 15 7.27 -13.19 -22.71
N ARG A 16 6.52 -12.42 -21.91
CA ARG A 16 6.59 -12.47 -20.44
C ARG A 16 5.57 -13.44 -19.85
N PRO A 17 5.82 -13.95 -18.64
CA PRO A 17 4.80 -14.71 -17.91
C PRO A 17 3.51 -13.91 -17.77
N ALA A 18 2.38 -14.62 -17.69
CA ALA A 18 1.09 -14.00 -17.43
C ALA A 18 1.14 -13.13 -16.17
N ILE A 19 0.49 -11.97 -16.25
CA ILE A 19 0.31 -11.09 -15.10
C ILE A 19 -0.41 -11.87 -14.01
N GLN A 20 0.10 -11.75 -12.78
CA GLN A 20 -0.51 -12.35 -11.61
C GLN A 20 -1.02 -11.22 -10.71
N GLU A 21 -2.27 -11.34 -10.30
CA GLU A 21 -2.89 -10.43 -9.35
C GLU A 21 -2.69 -10.95 -7.92
N PHE A 22 -2.49 -10.02 -6.99
CA PHE A 22 -2.48 -10.35 -5.57
C PHE A 22 -3.86 -10.84 -5.12
N GLN A 23 -3.91 -12.09 -4.67
CA GLN A 23 -5.08 -12.68 -4.06
C GLN A 23 -5.06 -12.40 -2.56
N PHE A 24 -5.52 -11.22 -2.16
CA PHE A 24 -5.53 -10.83 -0.75
C PHE A 24 -6.48 -11.73 0.05
N THR A 25 -5.94 -12.32 1.12
CA THR A 25 -6.74 -12.98 2.15
C THR A 25 -6.95 -12.04 3.32
N LYS A 26 -8.10 -12.16 3.99
CA LYS A 26 -8.39 -11.38 5.21
C LYS A 26 -7.28 -11.55 6.24
N ASP A 27 -6.89 -10.43 6.83
CA ASP A 27 -5.97 -10.43 7.97
C ASP A 27 -6.57 -11.26 9.13
N PRO A 28 -5.87 -12.29 9.63
CA PRO A 28 -6.34 -13.06 10.79
C PRO A 28 -6.59 -12.19 12.03
N ASP A 29 -5.83 -11.10 12.19
CA ASP A 29 -5.97 -10.18 13.33
C ASP A 29 -7.08 -9.12 13.12
N GLY A 30 -7.69 -9.09 11.94
CA GLY A 30 -8.72 -8.14 11.55
C GLY A 30 -8.28 -6.68 11.62
N LYS A 31 -6.98 -6.39 11.49
CA LYS A 31 -6.43 -5.02 11.50
C LYS A 31 -6.39 -4.42 10.10
N PHE A 32 -6.30 -5.27 9.08
CA PHE A 32 -6.33 -4.90 7.67
C PHE A 32 -7.36 -5.73 6.90
N GLU A 33 -7.88 -5.19 5.80
CA GLU A 33 -8.82 -5.94 4.94
C GLU A 33 -8.12 -7.10 4.23
N GLY A 34 -6.81 -6.99 3.97
CA GLY A 34 -6.00 -8.11 3.51
C GLY A 34 -4.51 -7.87 3.58
N VAL A 35 -3.76 -8.95 3.83
CA VAL A 35 -2.30 -8.96 3.92
C VAL A 35 -1.75 -10.20 3.21
N ILE A 36 -0.66 -10.03 2.47
CA ILE A 36 0.06 -11.12 1.80
C ILE A 36 1.53 -11.04 2.20
N ASP A 37 2.11 -12.16 2.61
CA ASP A 37 3.56 -12.34 2.63
C ASP A 37 4.04 -12.62 1.20
N VAL A 38 4.69 -11.62 0.59
CA VAL A 38 5.00 -11.62 -0.85
C VAL A 38 6.01 -12.72 -1.20
N PHE A 39 6.95 -13.00 -0.31
CA PHE A 39 8.01 -13.98 -0.54
C PHE A 39 7.81 -15.28 0.25
N GLY A 40 6.90 -15.30 1.23
CA GLY A 40 6.65 -16.46 2.09
C GLY A 40 7.69 -16.68 3.18
N ASP A 41 8.67 -15.78 3.31
CA ASP A 41 9.69 -15.76 4.37
C ASP A 41 9.43 -14.64 5.39
N GLY A 42 8.37 -13.86 5.17
CA GLY A 42 7.95 -12.69 5.93
C GLY A 42 8.87 -11.50 5.82
N SER A 43 9.81 -11.44 4.88
CA SER A 43 10.66 -10.26 4.70
C SER A 43 9.88 -9.06 4.14
N LEU A 44 8.81 -9.31 3.36
CA LEU A 44 7.98 -8.27 2.74
C LEU A 44 6.50 -8.64 2.78
N PHE A 45 5.67 -7.72 3.28
CA PHE A 45 4.23 -7.85 3.26
C PHE A 45 3.61 -6.80 2.34
N ALA A 46 2.69 -7.23 1.48
CA ALA A 46 1.73 -6.37 0.81
C ALA A 46 0.50 -6.22 1.71
N ILE A 47 0.04 -4.99 1.90
CA ILE A 47 -1.11 -4.64 2.75
C ILE A 47 -2.12 -3.93 1.86
N SER A 48 -3.32 -4.49 1.76
CA SER A 48 -4.43 -3.85 1.05
C SER A 48 -4.82 -2.56 1.77
N THR A 49 -4.72 -1.43 1.07
CA THR A 49 -5.01 -0.10 1.60
C THR A 49 -5.85 0.69 0.59
N PRO A 50 -7.08 0.23 0.30
CA PRO A 50 -7.95 0.88 -0.67
C PRO A 50 -8.29 2.31 -0.23
N GLY A 51 -8.59 3.16 -1.22
CA GLY A 51 -8.97 4.54 -0.98
C GLY A 51 -8.43 5.46 -2.06
N HIS A 52 -7.11 5.66 -2.11
CA HIS A 52 -6.47 6.43 -3.18
C HIS A 52 -6.88 5.90 -4.56
N THR A 53 -6.75 4.57 -4.72
CA THR A 53 -7.40 3.78 -5.77
C THR A 53 -8.07 2.57 -5.14
N ALA A 54 -8.97 1.90 -5.88
CA ALA A 54 -9.64 0.69 -5.40
C ALA A 54 -8.67 -0.47 -5.12
N GLY A 55 -7.56 -0.54 -5.86
CA GLY A 55 -6.53 -1.58 -5.73
C GLY A 55 -5.24 -1.09 -5.07
N HIS A 56 -5.29 0.00 -4.30
CA HIS A 56 -4.09 0.56 -3.68
C HIS A 56 -3.49 -0.39 -2.62
N VAL A 57 -2.15 -0.48 -2.62
CA VAL A 57 -1.38 -1.38 -1.76
C VAL A 57 -0.25 -0.61 -1.10
N SER A 58 -0.11 -0.78 0.21
CA SER A 58 1.06 -0.34 0.99
C SER A 58 1.95 -1.54 1.31
N TYR A 59 3.23 -1.31 1.61
CA TYR A 59 4.17 -2.40 1.88
C TYR A 59 4.87 -2.26 3.23
N LEU A 60 5.05 -3.37 3.93
CA LEU A 60 5.88 -3.46 5.12
C LEU A 60 7.08 -4.37 4.83
N ALA A 61 8.28 -3.78 4.82
CA ALA A 61 9.53 -4.52 4.72
C ALA A 61 10.13 -4.72 6.11
N ARG A 62 10.46 -5.97 6.47
CA ARG A 62 11.25 -6.27 7.67
C ARG A 62 12.72 -6.32 7.30
N THR A 63 13.46 -5.30 7.70
CA THR A 63 14.89 -5.19 7.41
C THR A 63 15.74 -5.48 8.65
N PRO A 64 17.04 -5.79 8.50
CA PRO A 64 17.95 -5.99 9.64
C PRO A 64 18.04 -4.78 10.59
N THR A 65 17.81 -3.57 10.08
CA THR A 65 17.87 -2.32 10.86
C THR A 65 16.53 -1.93 11.47
N GLY A 66 15.44 -2.63 11.13
CA GLY A 66 14.09 -2.36 11.62
C GLY A 66 13.01 -2.49 10.55
N PRO A 67 11.74 -2.46 10.94
CA PRO A 67 10.64 -2.46 9.97
C PRO A 67 10.55 -1.11 9.25
N VAL A 68 10.31 -1.16 7.93
CA VAL A 68 10.09 0.00 7.07
C VAL A 68 8.71 -0.12 6.46
N LEU A 69 7.84 0.84 6.75
CA LEU A 69 6.51 0.97 6.16
C LEU A 69 6.57 1.94 4.99
N LEU A 70 6.23 1.46 3.80
CA LEU A 70 6.03 2.25 2.58
C LEU A 70 4.53 2.49 2.44
N THR A 71 4.07 3.72 2.67
CA THR A 71 2.63 4.01 2.63
C THR A 71 2.08 4.07 1.21
N GLY A 72 2.93 4.39 0.23
CA GLY A 72 2.45 4.80 -1.09
C GLY A 72 1.56 6.04 -0.95
N ASP A 73 0.55 6.11 -1.80
CA ASP A 73 -0.32 7.29 -1.87
C ASP A 73 -1.38 7.31 -0.78
N ALA A 74 -1.57 6.24 0.00
CA ALA A 74 -2.40 6.29 1.22
C ALA A 74 -1.97 7.41 2.20
N CYS A 75 -0.73 7.91 2.10
CA CYS A 75 -0.32 9.16 2.74
C CYS A 75 0.82 9.85 1.98
N HIS A 76 0.60 11.10 1.56
CA HIS A 76 1.59 11.84 0.77
C HIS A 76 2.71 12.46 1.62
N THR A 77 2.39 13.10 2.75
CA THR A 77 3.32 14.02 3.42
C THR A 77 3.43 13.76 4.92
N ARG A 78 4.55 14.18 5.52
CA ARG A 78 4.81 14.08 6.96
C ARG A 78 3.74 14.78 7.78
N TRP A 79 3.33 15.97 7.33
CA TRP A 79 2.26 16.72 7.96
C TRP A 79 0.93 15.96 7.92
N GLY A 80 0.57 15.38 6.76
CA GLY A 80 -0.64 14.57 6.62
C GLY A 80 -0.62 13.35 7.54
N TRP A 81 0.53 12.67 7.61
CA TRP A 81 0.71 11.53 8.50
C TRP A 81 0.50 11.90 9.97
N GLU A 82 1.03 13.03 10.43
CA GLU A 82 0.89 13.47 11.84
C GLU A 82 -0.55 13.81 12.19
N HIS A 83 -1.23 14.53 11.29
CA HIS A 83 -2.58 15.03 11.51
C HIS A 83 -3.67 14.03 11.11
N GLY A 84 -3.30 12.90 10.49
CA GLY A 84 -4.27 11.91 10.00
C GLY A 84 -5.09 12.41 8.83
N VAL A 85 -4.44 13.17 7.94
CA VAL A 85 -5.04 13.77 6.75
C VAL A 85 -4.56 13.00 5.52
N GLU A 86 -5.52 12.45 4.80
CA GLU A 86 -5.33 11.77 3.53
C GLU A 86 -5.04 12.76 2.36
N PRO A 87 -4.62 12.30 1.17
CA PRO A 87 -4.42 13.08 -0.05
C PRO A 87 -5.62 13.86 -0.64
N GLY A 88 -6.35 14.63 0.17
CA GLY A 88 -7.28 15.66 -0.29
C GLY A 88 -8.24 15.22 -1.40
N SER A 89 -8.18 15.92 -2.55
CA SER A 89 -9.08 15.70 -3.70
C SER A 89 -8.60 14.66 -4.71
N PHE A 90 -7.44 14.02 -4.50
CA PHE A 90 -6.82 13.08 -5.44
C PHE A 90 -7.09 11.63 -5.05
N THR A 91 -8.28 11.34 -4.53
CA THR A 91 -8.62 10.05 -3.93
C THR A 91 -9.91 9.51 -4.55
N PHE A 92 -9.94 8.21 -4.85
CA PHE A 92 -11.13 7.53 -5.36
C PHE A 92 -12.24 7.42 -4.30
N ASP A 93 -11.90 6.98 -3.09
CA ASP A 93 -12.80 6.88 -1.94
C ASP A 93 -12.12 7.38 -0.66
N ARG A 94 -12.60 8.51 -0.12
CA ARG A 94 -12.00 9.16 1.06
C ARG A 94 -12.26 8.44 2.37
N ASP A 95 -13.39 7.74 2.49
CA ASP A 95 -13.71 7.05 3.75
C ASP A 95 -12.89 5.75 3.86
N GLU A 96 -12.74 5.02 2.75
CA GLU A 96 -11.81 3.88 2.68
C GLU A 96 -10.36 4.32 2.87
N GLU A 97 -9.94 5.41 2.25
CA GLU A 97 -8.58 5.92 2.43
C GLU A 97 -8.29 6.31 3.89
N ARG A 98 -9.26 6.96 4.55
CA ARG A 98 -9.12 7.30 5.97
C ARG A 98 -8.98 6.04 6.83
N LYS A 99 -9.76 4.99 6.57
CA LYS A 99 -9.64 3.71 7.29
C LYS A 99 -8.25 3.11 7.08
N SER A 100 -7.79 3.06 5.84
CA SER A 100 -6.45 2.59 5.46
C SER A 100 -5.35 3.36 6.17
N LEU A 101 -5.38 4.71 6.13
CA LEU A 101 -4.42 5.57 6.80
C LEU A 101 -4.39 5.33 8.32
N LEU A 102 -5.56 5.22 8.96
CA LEU A 102 -5.66 4.98 10.40
C LEU A 102 -5.12 3.59 10.78
N ALA A 103 -5.37 2.56 9.97
CA ALA A 103 -4.83 1.22 10.19
C ALA A 103 -3.29 1.21 10.10
N LEU A 104 -2.71 1.90 9.11
CA LEU A 104 -1.27 2.07 8.98
C LEU A 104 -0.67 2.84 10.17
N LYS A 105 -1.32 3.93 10.62
CA LYS A 105 -0.89 4.68 11.81
C LYS A 105 -0.91 3.82 13.07
N ALA A 106 -1.96 3.03 13.26
CA ALA A 106 -2.06 2.10 14.40
C ALA A 106 -0.98 1.01 14.36
N LEU A 107 -0.60 0.53 13.16
CA LEU A 107 0.54 -0.36 13.01
C LEU A 107 1.86 0.33 13.41
N SER A 108 2.11 1.55 12.93
CA SER A 108 3.29 2.34 13.33
C SER A 108 3.39 2.57 14.84
N GLN A 109 2.29 2.92 15.49
CA GLN A 109 2.25 3.14 16.93
C GLN A 109 2.60 1.90 17.76
N ARG A 110 2.22 0.70 17.29
CA ARG A 110 2.56 -0.57 17.95
C ARG A 110 4.03 -0.97 17.77
N HIS A 111 4.72 -0.40 16.79
CA HIS A 111 6.11 -0.72 16.48
C HIS A 111 6.96 0.56 16.44
N PRO A 112 7.37 1.10 17.60
CA PRO A 112 8.03 2.41 17.69
C PRO A 112 9.40 2.49 16.99
N LYS A 113 9.99 1.36 16.60
CA LYS A 113 11.22 1.31 15.78
C LYS A 113 10.95 1.37 14.27
N MET A 114 9.69 1.44 13.86
CA MET A 114 9.31 1.45 12.46
C MET A 114 9.61 2.79 11.81
N VAL A 115 10.32 2.74 10.69
CA VAL A 115 10.49 3.88 9.80
C VAL A 115 9.28 3.93 8.88
N VAL A 116 8.69 5.12 8.71
CA VAL A 116 7.54 5.33 7.82
C VAL A 116 7.98 6.23 6.67
N ASN A 117 8.00 5.67 5.46
CA ASN A 117 8.27 6.37 4.22
C ASN A 117 6.94 6.71 3.55
N LEU A 118 6.77 7.99 3.25
CA LEU A 118 5.52 8.57 2.75
C LEU A 118 5.62 8.78 1.24
N GLY A 119 4.51 8.67 0.50
CA GLY A 119 4.54 8.54 -0.97
C GLY A 119 5.15 9.72 -1.72
N HIS A 120 4.89 10.94 -1.24
CA HIS A 120 5.31 12.19 -1.89
C HIS A 120 6.02 13.14 -0.92
N GLN A 121 6.71 12.58 0.07
CA GLN A 121 7.54 13.34 1.01
C GLN A 121 8.95 13.51 0.42
N PRO A 122 9.43 14.75 0.22
CA PRO A 122 10.83 15.01 -0.16
C PRO A 122 11.85 14.47 0.84
#